data_AF-M0NJU0-F1
#
_entry.id   AF-M0NJU0-F1
#
_cell.length_a   1.000
_cell.length_b   1.000
_cell.length_c   1.000
_cell.angle_alpha   90.00
_cell.angle_beta   90.00
_cell.angle_gamma   90.00
#
_symmetry.space_group_name_H-M   'P 1'
#
loop_
_entity.id
_entity.type
_entity.pdbx_description
1 polymer ?
#
loop_
_entity_poly.entity_id
_entity_poly.type
_entity_poly.pdbx_seq_one_letter_code
_entity_poly.pdbx_strand_id
1 'polypeptide(L)'
;MADGSDLRDMSLPELLAGTVGDEEVVAEVPLGGADRLAVTPTRTLVYRGDGLLSDESVAEYSHDVERIAVSTGRRKAKLTLGYGLGGDETVSVPAKRVDDVLHPVLAGVLSATGVTDPGESVLRTFRFSELTLVVTSERLVKHVGSAVWDEEFEEFAYADLTDLDFEEGTVATAVVLTHGGRSERFKAPNESARAVRETLVDAVCAYHGVDSLEEFRVTVADEDDAAADAGNGGGSTTDFGEGPDPLSASPVADAEAEAESGVEAKSNASVAEESARAPGADSADSADSPEGPVVDDSADADPLADDPLADDPLADDPIADPKSGSAADADPAADPEADSTAEVDQTARSEVDFPSDAAGETTAAEIAATETTETTETTDTADPADADAFDGSPFESAGVEGEDLATEMAELRHTVEQQSERLDRQSALIEQLIEELRRGR
;
A
#
# COMPACT_ATOMS: atom_id res chain seq x y z
N MET A 1 -5.66 -41.74 -18.56
CA MET A 1 -7.13 -41.59 -18.69
C MET A 1 -7.71 -41.62 -17.30
N ALA A 2 -8.80 -40.87 -17.06
CA ALA A 2 -9.27 -40.51 -15.73
C ALA A 2 -8.25 -39.68 -14.93
N ASP A 3 -7.99 -38.47 -15.41
CA ASP A 3 -8.67 -37.33 -14.77
C ASP A 3 -9.50 -36.63 -15.85
N GLY A 4 -10.59 -35.95 -15.49
CA GLY A 4 -11.60 -35.48 -16.45
C GLY A 4 -12.94 -35.11 -15.84
N SER A 5 -12.96 -34.45 -14.68
CA SER A 5 -14.19 -34.00 -14.03
C SER A 5 -13.98 -32.78 -13.14
N ASP A 6 -13.84 -31.59 -13.76
CA ASP A 6 -14.47 -30.35 -13.26
C ASP A 6 -14.54 -29.18 -14.27
N LEU A 7 -14.08 -29.36 -15.52
CA LEU A 7 -14.35 -28.42 -16.62
C LEU A 7 -15.76 -28.62 -17.22
N ARG A 8 -16.80 -28.37 -16.42
CA ARG A 8 -18.19 -28.28 -16.89
C ARG A 8 -18.73 -26.87 -16.70
N ASP A 9 -18.95 -26.21 -17.83
CA ASP A 9 -19.74 -24.99 -18.00
C ASP A 9 -19.37 -23.80 -17.08
N MET A 10 -18.18 -23.24 -17.29
CA MET A 10 -17.99 -21.79 -17.15
C MET A 10 -18.40 -21.06 -18.44
N SER A 11 -19.62 -21.33 -18.90
CA SER A 11 -20.32 -20.43 -19.81
C SER A 11 -20.81 -19.23 -19.01
N LEU A 12 -20.40 -18.02 -19.40
CA LEU A 12 -20.97 -16.78 -18.89
C LEU A 12 -22.51 -16.83 -19.03
N PRO A 13 -23.29 -16.31 -18.06
CA PRO A 13 -24.74 -16.18 -18.20
C PRO A 13 -25.14 -15.51 -19.51
N GLU A 14 -26.22 -15.95 -20.15
CA GLU A 14 -26.58 -15.55 -21.52
C GLU A 14 -26.68 -14.02 -21.68
N LEU A 15 -27.25 -13.32 -20.69
CA LEU A 15 -27.33 -11.86 -20.68
C LEU A 15 -25.94 -11.22 -20.57
N LEU A 16 -25.06 -11.72 -19.69
CA LEU A 16 -23.69 -11.21 -19.57
C LEU A 16 -22.86 -11.47 -20.84
N ALA A 17 -22.95 -12.67 -21.42
CA ALA A 17 -22.28 -13.00 -22.68
C ALA A 17 -22.78 -12.08 -23.82
N GLY A 18 -24.09 -11.83 -23.89
CA GLY A 18 -24.70 -10.92 -24.85
C GLY A 18 -24.26 -9.46 -24.69
N THR A 19 -24.06 -8.97 -23.45
CA THR A 19 -23.57 -7.61 -23.19
C THR A 19 -22.06 -7.48 -23.46
N VAL A 20 -21.25 -8.50 -23.14
CA VAL A 20 -19.82 -8.54 -23.51
C VAL A 20 -19.66 -8.48 -25.03
N GLY A 21 -20.45 -9.24 -25.79
CA GLY A 21 -20.46 -9.18 -27.26
C GLY A 21 -19.18 -9.73 -27.88
N ASP A 22 -18.45 -8.88 -28.62
CA ASP A 22 -17.22 -9.25 -29.33
C ASP A 22 -15.92 -9.06 -28.50
N GLU A 23 -16.01 -8.55 -27.26
CA GLU A 23 -14.85 -8.40 -26.37
C GLU A 23 -14.47 -9.69 -25.63
N GLU A 24 -13.18 -9.84 -25.29
CA GLU A 24 -12.70 -10.94 -24.45
C GLU A 24 -12.83 -10.58 -22.95
N VAL A 25 -13.27 -11.53 -22.12
CA VAL A 25 -13.29 -11.36 -20.66
C VAL A 25 -11.91 -11.71 -20.11
N VAL A 26 -11.17 -10.68 -19.71
CA VAL A 26 -9.82 -10.76 -19.13
C VAL A 26 -9.85 -11.32 -17.71
N ALA A 27 -10.92 -11.04 -16.95
CA ALA A 27 -11.13 -11.60 -15.61
C ALA A 27 -12.62 -11.75 -15.25
N GLU A 28 -12.97 -12.81 -14.51
CA GLU A 28 -14.27 -12.97 -13.85
C GLU A 28 -14.08 -13.12 -12.32
N VAL A 29 -14.81 -12.32 -11.54
CA VAL A 29 -14.76 -12.32 -10.07
C VAL A 29 -16.13 -12.67 -9.48
N PRO A 30 -16.29 -13.82 -8.80
CA PRO A 30 -17.58 -14.24 -8.22
C PRO A 30 -17.92 -13.43 -6.96
N LEU A 31 -18.92 -12.57 -7.07
CA LEU A 31 -19.45 -11.74 -5.98
C LEU A 31 -20.32 -12.55 -5.00
N GLY A 32 -20.85 -13.69 -5.43
CA GLY A 32 -21.49 -14.69 -4.57
C GLY A 32 -22.96 -14.91 -4.89
N GLY A 33 -23.44 -16.15 -4.67
CA GLY A 33 -24.68 -16.60 -5.31
C GLY A 33 -24.44 -16.75 -6.82
N ALA A 34 -25.30 -16.14 -7.64
CA ALA A 34 -25.10 -16.05 -9.08
C ALA A 34 -24.34 -14.78 -9.54
N ASP A 35 -24.20 -13.78 -8.66
CA ASP A 35 -23.57 -12.49 -8.95
C ASP A 35 -22.08 -12.63 -9.26
N ARG A 36 -21.64 -11.90 -10.29
CA ARG A 36 -20.26 -11.90 -10.81
C ARG A 36 -19.93 -10.54 -11.42
N LEU A 37 -18.64 -10.23 -11.45
CA LEU A 37 -18.09 -9.07 -12.14
C LEU A 37 -17.16 -9.59 -13.22
N ALA A 38 -17.31 -9.12 -14.46
CA ALA A 38 -16.45 -9.43 -15.58
C ALA A 38 -15.69 -8.17 -16.01
N VAL A 39 -14.40 -8.30 -16.33
CA VAL A 39 -13.56 -7.22 -16.82
C VAL A 39 -13.17 -7.54 -18.27
N THR A 40 -13.46 -6.60 -19.17
CA THR A 40 -13.05 -6.62 -20.59
C THR A 40 -11.99 -5.52 -20.80
N PRO A 41 -11.32 -5.40 -21.97
CA PRO A 41 -10.37 -4.31 -22.18
C PRO A 41 -10.97 -2.92 -21.95
N THR A 42 -12.19 -2.65 -22.44
CA THR A 42 -12.75 -1.28 -22.44
C THR A 42 -13.70 -0.98 -21.27
N ARG A 43 -14.22 -2.01 -20.59
CA ARG A 43 -15.26 -1.84 -19.56
C ARG A 43 -15.33 -2.97 -18.53
N THR A 44 -15.87 -2.64 -17.37
CA THR A 44 -16.24 -3.57 -16.31
C THR A 44 -17.76 -3.79 -16.36
N LEU A 45 -18.18 -5.06 -16.33
CA LEU A 45 -19.58 -5.48 -16.34
C LEU A 45 -19.94 -6.15 -15.01
N VAL A 46 -21.07 -5.78 -14.43
CA VAL A 46 -21.52 -6.26 -13.13
C VAL A 46 -22.86 -6.95 -13.28
N TYR A 47 -22.83 -8.28 -13.32
CA TYR A 47 -23.99 -9.14 -13.44
C TYR A 47 -24.60 -9.44 -12.07
N ARG A 48 -25.92 -9.30 -11.99
CA ARG A 48 -26.79 -9.74 -10.90
C ARG A 48 -27.69 -10.84 -11.41
N GLY A 49 -27.64 -11.98 -10.74
CA GLY A 49 -28.53 -13.09 -11.08
C GLY A 49 -29.96 -12.82 -10.61
N ASP A 50 -30.92 -13.47 -11.26
CA ASP A 50 -32.31 -13.47 -10.83
C ASP A 50 -32.47 -13.84 -9.34
N GLY A 51 -33.37 -13.15 -8.66
CA GLY A 51 -33.61 -13.30 -7.23
C GLY A 51 -35.03 -12.92 -6.85
N LEU A 52 -35.45 -13.37 -5.66
CA LEU A 52 -36.85 -13.33 -5.17
C LEU A 52 -37.57 -11.96 -5.22
N LEU A 53 -36.86 -10.86 -5.46
CA LEU A 53 -37.34 -9.48 -5.51
C LEU A 53 -36.64 -8.62 -6.58
N SER A 54 -35.85 -9.21 -7.49
CA SER A 54 -35.04 -8.48 -8.47
C SER A 54 -34.65 -9.37 -9.64
N ASP A 55 -35.02 -8.95 -10.85
CA ASP A 55 -34.75 -9.67 -12.10
C ASP A 55 -33.25 -9.67 -12.47
N GLU A 56 -32.86 -10.62 -13.34
CA GLU A 56 -31.52 -10.71 -13.92
C GLU A 56 -31.11 -9.40 -14.62
N SER A 57 -29.90 -8.91 -14.34
CA SER A 57 -29.44 -7.62 -14.87
C SER A 57 -27.91 -7.51 -14.96
N VAL A 58 -27.44 -6.72 -15.93
CA VAL A 58 -26.04 -6.29 -16.06
C VAL A 58 -25.99 -4.77 -16.02
N ALA A 59 -25.05 -4.23 -15.25
CA ALA A 59 -24.62 -2.84 -15.34
C ALA A 59 -23.22 -2.78 -15.96
N GLU A 60 -22.97 -1.78 -16.79
CA GLU A 60 -21.70 -1.55 -17.50
C GLU A 60 -21.05 -0.28 -16.98
N TYR A 61 -19.72 -0.28 -16.88
CA TYR A 61 -18.90 0.83 -16.39
C TYR A 61 -17.67 0.97 -17.29
N SER A 62 -17.43 2.15 -17.85
CA SER A 62 -16.29 2.39 -18.74
C SER A 62 -14.96 2.28 -17.99
N HIS A 63 -13.86 1.98 -18.69
CA HIS A 63 -12.50 2.10 -18.17
C HIS A 63 -11.83 3.45 -18.44
N ASP A 64 -12.52 4.37 -19.11
CA ASP A 64 -12.15 5.77 -19.34
C ASP A 64 -12.28 6.61 -18.03
N VAL A 65 -11.65 6.15 -16.95
CA VAL A 65 -11.89 6.58 -15.56
C VAL A 65 -10.76 7.48 -15.07
N GLU A 66 -11.07 8.76 -14.88
CA GLU A 66 -10.16 9.76 -14.28
C GLU A 66 -9.83 9.45 -12.80
N ARG A 67 -10.75 8.81 -12.06
CA ARG A 67 -10.59 8.56 -10.62
C ARG A 67 -11.34 7.33 -10.08
N ILE A 68 -10.68 6.54 -9.24
CA ILE A 68 -11.27 5.42 -8.48
C ILE A 68 -11.17 5.69 -6.98
N ALA A 69 -12.30 5.74 -6.28
CA ALA A 69 -12.36 5.81 -4.81
C ALA A 69 -13.03 4.57 -4.21
N VAL A 70 -12.56 4.10 -3.05
CA VAL A 70 -13.09 2.90 -2.38
C VAL A 70 -13.59 3.22 -0.97
N SER A 71 -14.83 2.84 -0.67
CA SER A 71 -15.43 2.98 0.66
C SER A 71 -15.94 1.64 1.18
N THR A 72 -15.27 1.09 2.20
CA THR A 72 -15.56 -0.23 2.78
C THR A 72 -16.48 -0.13 3.99
N GLY A 73 -17.75 -0.53 3.86
CA GLY A 73 -18.67 -0.72 4.98
C GLY A 73 -18.69 -2.17 5.49
N ARG A 74 -19.27 -2.42 6.68
CA ARG A 74 -19.29 -3.74 7.37
C ARG A 74 -19.75 -4.94 6.52
N ARG A 75 -20.56 -4.74 5.47
CA ARG A 75 -21.14 -5.81 4.63
C ARG A 75 -20.94 -5.63 3.13
N LYS A 76 -20.88 -4.38 2.66
CA LYS A 76 -20.66 -4.01 1.25
C LYS A 76 -19.57 -2.95 1.20
N ALA A 77 -18.73 -3.02 0.19
CA ALA A 77 -17.89 -1.92 -0.24
C ALA A 77 -18.52 -1.23 -1.46
N LYS A 78 -18.13 0.03 -1.67
CA LYS A 78 -18.38 0.79 -2.89
C LYS A 78 -17.05 1.04 -3.58
N LEU A 79 -16.98 0.78 -4.88
CA LEU A 79 -16.04 1.45 -5.78
C LEU A 79 -16.83 2.60 -6.43
N THR A 80 -16.36 3.82 -6.29
CA THR A 80 -16.85 4.98 -7.02
C THR A 80 -15.89 5.22 -8.19
N LEU A 81 -16.42 5.31 -9.40
CA LEU A 81 -15.69 5.58 -10.63
C LEU A 81 -16.08 6.98 -11.08
N GLY A 82 -15.12 7.91 -11.10
CA GLY A 82 -15.31 9.29 -11.53
C GLY A 82 -14.79 9.47 -12.96
N TYR A 83 -15.67 9.97 -13.83
CA TYR A 83 -15.38 10.27 -15.24
C TYR A 83 -15.32 11.80 -15.47
N GLY A 84 -14.78 12.53 -14.49
CA GLY A 84 -14.68 13.99 -14.48
C GLY A 84 -16.00 14.70 -14.77
N LEU A 85 -16.08 15.32 -15.94
CA LEU A 85 -17.28 16.03 -16.42
C LEU A 85 -18.47 15.09 -16.75
N GLY A 86 -18.22 13.78 -16.89
CA GLY A 86 -19.26 12.74 -16.96
C GLY A 86 -19.92 12.45 -15.61
N GLY A 87 -19.29 12.85 -14.50
CA GLY A 87 -19.76 12.58 -13.13
C GLY A 87 -19.31 11.24 -12.57
N ASP A 88 -19.96 10.82 -11.47
CA ASP A 88 -19.59 9.62 -10.71
C ASP A 88 -20.61 8.48 -10.89
N GLU A 89 -20.10 7.26 -11.12
CA GLU A 89 -20.86 6.02 -10.97
C GLU A 89 -20.39 5.23 -9.74
N THR A 90 -21.17 4.23 -9.30
CA THR A 90 -20.85 3.44 -8.10
C THR A 90 -21.16 1.96 -8.24
N VAL A 91 -20.12 1.14 -8.25
CA VAL A 91 -20.20 -0.32 -8.14
C VAL A 91 -20.32 -0.72 -6.67
N SER A 92 -21.32 -1.54 -6.31
CA SER A 92 -21.49 -2.05 -4.94
C SER A 92 -21.19 -3.55 -4.84
N VAL A 93 -20.11 -3.91 -4.15
CA VAL A 93 -19.63 -5.30 -3.99
C VAL A 93 -19.72 -5.78 -2.53
N PRO A 94 -19.70 -7.09 -2.23
CA PRO A 94 -19.52 -7.56 -0.87
C PRO A 94 -18.18 -7.05 -0.30
N ALA A 95 -18.16 -6.65 0.98
CA ALA A 95 -16.94 -6.07 1.56
C ALA A 95 -15.72 -7.01 1.54
N LYS A 96 -15.95 -8.33 1.54
CA LYS A 96 -14.91 -9.37 1.42
C LYS A 96 -14.39 -9.61 -0.01
N ARG A 97 -14.98 -8.95 -1.01
CA ARG A 97 -14.61 -9.05 -2.44
C ARG A 97 -14.05 -7.75 -2.98
N VAL A 98 -13.80 -6.74 -2.13
CA VAL A 98 -13.39 -5.42 -2.60
C VAL A 98 -12.02 -5.48 -3.28
N ASP A 99 -11.03 -6.10 -2.66
CA ASP A 99 -9.68 -6.19 -3.22
C ASP A 99 -9.60 -7.20 -4.39
N ASP A 100 -10.34 -8.32 -4.30
CA ASP A 100 -10.51 -9.29 -5.40
C ASP A 100 -11.05 -8.64 -6.69
N VAL A 101 -11.91 -7.63 -6.56
CA VAL A 101 -12.51 -6.87 -7.67
C VAL A 101 -11.61 -5.71 -8.10
N LEU A 102 -11.02 -5.00 -7.14
CA LEU A 102 -10.27 -3.78 -7.38
C LEU A 102 -9.04 -4.02 -8.25
N HIS A 103 -8.35 -5.15 -8.06
CA HIS A 103 -7.16 -5.51 -8.83
C HIS A 103 -7.41 -5.65 -10.35
N PRO A 104 -8.35 -6.48 -10.85
CA PRO A 104 -8.62 -6.55 -12.29
C PRO A 104 -9.30 -5.29 -12.85
N VAL A 105 -10.12 -4.58 -12.05
CA VAL A 105 -10.69 -3.29 -12.48
C VAL A 105 -9.59 -2.23 -12.70
N LEU A 106 -8.60 -2.15 -11.81
CA LEU A 106 -7.43 -1.28 -12.00
C LEU A 106 -6.62 -1.71 -13.23
N ALA A 107 -6.40 -3.00 -13.45
CA ALA A 107 -5.69 -3.48 -14.64
C ALA A 107 -6.39 -3.08 -15.95
N GLY A 108 -7.72 -3.17 -15.98
CA GLY A 108 -8.53 -2.68 -17.11
C GLY A 108 -8.43 -1.16 -17.33
N VAL A 109 -8.51 -0.37 -16.24
CA VAL A 109 -8.40 1.10 -16.30
C VAL A 109 -7.00 1.54 -16.76
N LEU A 110 -5.93 1.01 -16.18
CA LEU A 110 -4.54 1.36 -16.55
C LEU A 110 -4.21 1.01 -18.01
N SER A 111 -4.79 -0.05 -18.55
CA SER A 111 -4.65 -0.42 -19.96
C SER A 111 -5.49 0.48 -20.88
N ALA A 112 -6.70 0.87 -20.47
CA ALA A 112 -7.57 1.76 -21.25
C ALA A 112 -7.07 3.22 -21.29
N THR A 113 -6.50 3.72 -20.19
CA THR A 113 -5.91 5.08 -20.11
C THR A 113 -4.49 5.16 -20.67
N GLY A 114 -3.85 4.02 -20.96
CA GLY A 114 -2.53 3.94 -21.58
C GLY A 114 -1.35 4.11 -20.62
N VAL A 115 -1.54 3.81 -19.33
CA VAL A 115 -0.47 3.80 -18.30
C VAL A 115 0.34 2.49 -18.35
N THR A 116 -0.29 1.40 -18.78
CA THR A 116 0.39 0.14 -19.11
C THR A 116 0.37 -0.10 -20.62
N ASP A 117 1.50 -0.52 -21.18
CA ASP A 117 1.68 -0.73 -22.61
C ASP A 117 0.93 -1.96 -23.14
N PRO A 118 0.63 -2.04 -24.46
CA PRO A 118 -0.16 -3.14 -25.02
C PRO A 118 0.52 -4.52 -24.91
N GLY A 119 0.10 -5.31 -23.92
CA GLY A 119 0.65 -6.63 -23.61
C GLY A 119 1.33 -6.71 -22.25
N GLU A 120 1.58 -5.57 -21.60
CA GLU A 120 1.98 -5.48 -20.21
C GLU A 120 0.87 -6.01 -19.30
N SER A 121 1.25 -6.68 -18.21
CA SER A 121 0.31 -7.33 -17.29
C SER A 121 0.46 -6.79 -15.88
N VAL A 122 -0.66 -6.51 -15.20
CA VAL A 122 -0.65 -6.13 -13.79
C VAL A 122 -0.51 -7.39 -12.94
N LEU A 123 0.69 -7.62 -12.39
CA LEU A 123 1.00 -8.78 -11.56
C LEU A 123 0.34 -8.68 -10.18
N ARG A 124 0.29 -7.49 -9.59
CA ARG A 124 -0.32 -7.30 -8.26
C ARG A 124 -0.66 -5.84 -7.94
N THR A 125 -1.72 -5.66 -7.17
CA THR A 125 -2.08 -4.39 -6.55
C THR A 125 -1.89 -4.48 -5.03
N PHE A 126 -1.25 -3.47 -4.43
CA PHE A 126 -1.24 -3.25 -2.99
C PHE A 126 -1.88 -1.90 -2.68
N ARG A 127 -2.59 -1.82 -1.54
CA ARG A 127 -3.29 -0.59 -1.12
C ARG A 127 -3.11 -0.39 0.37
N PHE A 128 -2.35 0.65 0.72
CA PHE A 128 -2.16 1.16 2.07
C PHE A 128 -2.97 2.46 2.22
N SER A 129 -3.04 3.03 3.42
CA SER A 129 -4.02 4.09 3.80
C SER A 129 -4.20 5.19 2.76
N GLU A 130 -3.10 5.72 2.21
CA GLU A 130 -3.06 6.78 1.21
C GLU A 130 -2.01 6.47 0.10
N LEU A 131 -1.67 5.19 -0.10
CA LEU A 131 -0.63 4.76 -1.03
C LEU A 131 -1.07 3.47 -1.74
N THR A 132 -1.33 3.56 -3.04
CA THR A 132 -1.54 2.41 -3.92
C THR A 132 -0.24 2.12 -4.68
N LEU A 133 0.15 0.84 -4.72
CA LEU A 133 1.24 0.36 -5.57
C LEU A 133 0.68 -0.66 -6.55
N VAL A 134 1.02 -0.51 -7.82
CA VAL A 134 0.67 -1.47 -8.87
C VAL A 134 1.96 -2.01 -9.47
N VAL A 135 2.24 -3.28 -9.18
CA VAL A 135 3.37 -4.02 -9.72
C VAL A 135 2.91 -4.64 -11.04
N THR A 136 3.55 -4.27 -12.15
CA THR A 136 3.29 -4.84 -13.47
C THR A 136 4.44 -5.75 -13.90
N SER A 137 4.38 -6.28 -15.13
CA SER A 137 5.51 -6.99 -15.74
C SER A 137 6.66 -6.08 -16.18
N GLU A 138 6.48 -4.76 -16.27
CA GLU A 138 7.47 -3.83 -16.86
C GLU A 138 7.74 -2.56 -16.04
N ARG A 139 6.87 -2.20 -15.08
CA ARG A 139 7.02 -1.01 -14.24
C ARG A 139 6.37 -1.17 -12.87
N LEU A 140 6.80 -0.33 -11.92
CA LEU A 140 6.05 -0.05 -10.71
C LEU A 140 5.29 1.27 -10.90
N VAL A 141 3.97 1.26 -10.75
CA VAL A 141 3.16 2.48 -10.65
C VAL A 141 2.85 2.77 -9.18
N LYS A 142 3.07 4.00 -8.75
CA LYS A 142 2.88 4.51 -7.39
C LYS A 142 1.85 5.64 -7.43
N HIS A 143 0.75 5.50 -6.71
CA HIS A 143 -0.27 6.55 -6.55
C HIS A 143 -0.38 6.93 -5.06
N VAL A 144 -0.46 8.23 -4.77
CA VAL A 144 -0.46 8.76 -3.40
C VAL A 144 -1.67 9.68 -3.19
N GLY A 145 -2.69 9.21 -2.47
CA GLY A 145 -3.87 10.00 -2.19
C GLY A 145 -4.98 9.25 -1.45
N SER A 146 -6.10 9.93 -1.24
CA SER A 146 -7.33 9.35 -0.66
C SER A 146 -8.19 8.61 -1.69
N ALA A 147 -7.90 8.78 -2.98
CA ALA A 147 -8.33 7.86 -4.02
C ALA A 147 -7.49 6.58 -3.96
N VAL A 148 -7.96 5.51 -4.60
CA VAL A 148 -7.09 4.37 -4.92
C VAL A 148 -6.29 4.65 -6.19
N TRP A 149 -6.88 5.44 -7.09
CA TRP A 149 -6.29 5.85 -8.36
C TRP A 149 -6.88 7.20 -8.79
N ASP A 150 -6.04 8.07 -9.34
CA ASP A 150 -6.39 9.17 -10.23
C ASP A 150 -5.17 9.53 -11.09
N GLU A 151 -5.26 10.55 -11.95
CA GLU A 151 -4.20 10.95 -12.89
C GLU A 151 -2.88 11.42 -12.23
N GLU A 152 -2.84 11.64 -10.91
CA GLU A 152 -1.64 12.08 -10.18
C GLU A 152 -0.82 10.87 -9.64
N PHE A 153 -0.05 10.23 -10.52
CA PHE A 153 0.77 9.05 -10.21
C PHE A 153 2.24 9.20 -10.67
N GLU A 154 3.09 8.31 -10.16
CA GLU A 154 4.51 8.17 -10.52
C GLU A 154 4.78 6.77 -11.11
N GLU A 155 5.58 6.70 -12.18
CA GLU A 155 5.99 5.44 -12.81
C GLU A 155 7.49 5.20 -12.66
N PHE A 156 7.87 3.93 -12.44
CA PHE A 156 9.25 3.47 -12.37
C PHE A 156 9.42 2.25 -13.29
N ALA A 157 9.78 2.50 -14.55
CA ALA A 157 10.03 1.47 -15.54
C ALA A 157 11.25 0.62 -15.16
N TYR A 158 11.17 -0.70 -15.30
CA TYR A 158 12.20 -1.62 -14.85
C TYR A 158 13.48 -1.54 -15.69
N ALA A 159 13.40 -1.07 -16.94
CA ALA A 159 14.56 -0.78 -17.79
C ALA A 159 15.48 0.32 -17.24
N ASP A 160 14.94 1.27 -16.48
CA ASP A 160 15.68 2.41 -15.93
C ASP A 160 16.16 2.17 -14.47
N LEU A 161 15.79 1.03 -13.87
CA LEU A 161 16.16 0.70 -12.50
C LEU A 161 17.59 0.15 -12.44
N THR A 162 18.41 0.74 -11.58
CA THR A 162 19.80 0.33 -11.33
C THR A 162 20.00 -0.32 -9.96
N ASP A 163 19.07 -0.12 -9.02
CA ASP A 163 19.08 -0.79 -7.71
C ASP A 163 17.65 -0.90 -7.11
N LEU A 164 17.44 -1.94 -6.29
CA LEU A 164 16.24 -2.18 -5.51
C LEU A 164 16.63 -2.75 -4.14
N ASP A 165 16.32 -2.01 -3.06
CA ASP A 165 16.64 -2.41 -1.68
C ASP A 165 15.47 -2.19 -0.69
N PHE A 166 15.59 -2.75 0.52
CA PHE A 166 14.50 -2.89 1.49
C PHE A 166 15.00 -2.69 2.93
N GLU A 167 14.88 -1.46 3.45
CA GLU A 167 15.25 -1.15 4.83
C GLU A 167 14.13 -1.53 5.82
N GLU A 168 14.29 -2.63 6.56
CA GLU A 168 13.34 -3.03 7.59
C GLU A 168 13.30 -2.04 8.77
N GLY A 169 12.11 -1.49 9.06
CA GLY A 169 11.87 -0.56 10.16
C GLY A 169 10.81 -1.07 11.14
N THR A 170 10.80 -0.55 12.37
CA THR A 170 9.93 -1.02 13.47
C THR A 170 8.42 -0.98 13.17
N VAL A 171 7.98 -0.10 12.25
CA VAL A 171 6.57 0.13 11.90
C VAL A 171 6.27 -0.20 10.44
N ALA A 172 7.21 0.10 9.55
CA ALA A 172 7.12 -0.09 8.11
C ALA A 172 8.53 -0.32 7.53
N THR A 173 8.63 -1.18 6.52
CA THR A 173 9.82 -1.32 5.68
C THR A 173 9.83 -0.21 4.65
N ALA A 174 10.96 0.47 4.48
CA ALA A 174 11.14 1.38 3.35
C ALA A 174 11.61 0.58 2.13
N VAL A 175 10.91 0.71 1.01
CA VAL A 175 11.39 0.23 -0.28
C VAL A 175 12.19 1.37 -0.92
N VAL A 176 13.38 1.06 -1.43
CA VAL A 176 14.27 2.02 -2.08
C VAL A 176 14.50 1.56 -3.51
N LEU A 177 14.14 2.40 -4.49
CA LEU A 177 14.38 2.14 -5.91
C LEU A 177 15.36 3.19 -6.41
N THR A 178 16.41 2.79 -7.10
CA THR A 178 17.29 3.73 -7.81
C THR A 178 16.96 3.71 -9.29
N HIS A 179 16.54 4.86 -9.81
CA HIS A 179 16.08 5.11 -11.18
C HIS A 179 16.84 6.31 -11.75
N GLY A 180 17.46 6.18 -12.93
CA GLY A 180 18.14 7.31 -13.59
C GLY A 180 19.16 8.06 -12.71
N GLY A 181 19.87 7.36 -11.84
CA GLY A 181 20.83 7.93 -10.88
C GLY A 181 20.22 8.66 -9.66
N ARG A 182 18.93 8.46 -9.38
CA ARG A 182 18.22 9.02 -8.21
C ARG A 182 17.55 7.90 -7.42
N SER A 183 17.59 7.97 -6.09
CA SER A 183 16.89 6.99 -5.24
C SER A 183 15.55 7.55 -4.75
N GLU A 184 14.46 6.88 -5.11
CA GLU A 184 13.11 7.11 -4.59
C GLU A 184 12.82 6.18 -3.42
N ARG A 185 11.98 6.62 -2.46
CA ARG A 185 11.72 5.89 -1.22
C ARG A 185 10.30 6.05 -0.69
N PHE A 186 9.53 4.95 -0.69
CA PHE A 186 8.22 4.85 -0.04
C PHE A 186 8.20 3.79 1.08
N LYS A 187 7.10 3.72 1.84
CA LYS A 187 6.96 2.83 3.00
C LYS A 187 5.84 1.80 2.80
N ALA A 188 6.16 0.52 2.97
CA ALA A 188 5.20 -0.57 3.04
C ALA A 188 4.97 -0.98 4.52
N PRO A 189 3.71 -1.04 5.01
CA PRO A 189 3.42 -1.57 6.35
C PRO A 189 3.97 -2.99 6.54
N ASN A 190 4.53 -3.29 7.72
CA ASN A 190 5.27 -4.54 7.95
C ASN A 190 4.45 -5.83 7.70
N GLU A 191 3.13 -5.78 7.83
CA GLU A 191 2.23 -6.91 7.51
C GLU A 191 2.21 -7.26 5.99
N SER A 192 2.44 -6.26 5.14
CA SER A 192 2.45 -6.40 3.67
C SER A 192 3.85 -6.32 3.07
N ALA A 193 4.83 -5.75 3.78
CA ALA A 193 6.19 -5.51 3.31
C ALA A 193 6.87 -6.74 2.71
N ARG A 194 6.66 -7.94 3.31
CA ARG A 194 7.13 -9.19 2.72
C ARG A 194 6.53 -9.45 1.34
N ALA A 195 5.21 -9.34 1.19
CA ALA A 195 4.54 -9.61 -0.07
C ALA A 195 4.89 -8.57 -1.15
N VAL A 196 5.08 -7.30 -0.76
CA VAL A 196 5.61 -6.24 -1.63
C VAL A 196 7.01 -6.60 -2.12
N ARG A 197 7.92 -6.99 -1.20
CA ARG A 197 9.28 -7.41 -1.53
C ARG A 197 9.32 -8.63 -2.45
N GLU A 198 8.60 -9.68 -2.09
CA GLU A 198 8.47 -10.93 -2.87
C GLU A 198 8.01 -10.60 -4.30
N THR A 199 6.92 -9.85 -4.45
CA THR A 199 6.36 -9.51 -5.78
C THR A 199 7.27 -8.56 -6.59
N LEU A 200 7.90 -7.56 -5.97
CA LEU A 200 8.80 -6.63 -6.67
C LEU A 200 10.10 -7.28 -7.12
N VAL A 201 10.69 -8.15 -6.29
CA VAL A 201 11.90 -8.89 -6.66
C VAL A 201 11.59 -9.86 -7.80
N ASP A 202 10.50 -10.63 -7.69
CA ASP A 202 10.09 -11.56 -8.75
C ASP A 202 9.83 -10.82 -10.08
N ALA A 203 9.19 -9.64 -10.04
CA ALA A 203 8.89 -8.84 -11.23
C ALA A 203 10.15 -8.24 -11.90
N VAL A 204 11.05 -7.63 -11.12
CA VAL A 204 12.29 -7.03 -11.65
C VAL A 204 13.24 -8.12 -12.17
N CYS A 205 13.39 -9.23 -11.45
CA CYS A 205 14.18 -10.37 -11.90
C CYS A 205 13.61 -10.98 -13.20
N ALA A 206 12.28 -11.14 -13.30
CA ALA A 206 11.64 -11.67 -14.50
C ALA A 206 11.75 -10.74 -15.73
N TYR A 207 11.71 -9.43 -15.53
CA TYR A 207 11.90 -8.45 -16.61
C TYR A 207 13.32 -8.48 -17.16
N HIS A 208 14.32 -8.48 -16.28
CA HIS A 208 15.75 -8.54 -16.64
C HIS A 208 16.24 -9.95 -17.04
N GLY A 209 15.41 -10.98 -16.83
CA GLY A 209 15.73 -12.37 -17.19
C GLY A 209 16.79 -13.04 -16.30
N VAL A 210 16.89 -12.60 -15.04
CA VAL A 210 17.90 -13.02 -14.06
C VAL A 210 17.28 -13.78 -12.88
N ASP A 211 18.07 -14.59 -12.16
CA ASP A 211 17.59 -15.38 -11.02
C ASP A 211 17.67 -14.61 -9.67
N SER A 212 18.31 -13.42 -9.61
CA SER A 212 18.50 -12.67 -8.35
C SER A 212 18.79 -11.17 -8.49
N LEU A 213 18.57 -10.42 -7.41
CA LEU A 213 18.95 -8.99 -7.31
C LEU A 213 20.47 -8.73 -7.41
N GLU A 214 21.30 -9.69 -7.01
CA GLU A 214 22.77 -9.54 -7.16
C GLU A 214 23.18 -9.66 -8.63
N GLU A 215 22.52 -10.53 -9.39
CA GLU A 215 22.71 -10.70 -10.82
C GLU A 215 22.16 -9.49 -11.61
N PHE A 216 20.95 -9.02 -11.28
CA PHE A 216 20.36 -7.78 -11.80
C PHE A 216 21.32 -6.58 -11.71
N ARG A 217 21.91 -6.35 -10.52
CA ARG A 217 22.88 -5.26 -10.30
C ARG A 217 24.14 -5.39 -11.15
N VAL A 218 24.58 -6.61 -11.47
CA VAL A 218 25.71 -6.85 -12.38
C VAL A 218 25.29 -6.59 -13.83
N THR A 219 24.13 -7.09 -14.26
CA THR A 219 23.59 -6.88 -15.61
C THR A 219 23.48 -5.39 -15.95
N VAL A 220 22.84 -4.60 -15.09
CA VAL A 220 22.65 -3.16 -15.37
C VAL A 220 23.97 -2.38 -15.30
N ALA A 221 24.90 -2.78 -14.42
CA ALA A 221 26.24 -2.16 -14.38
C ALA A 221 27.07 -2.45 -15.65
N ASP A 222 27.02 -3.68 -16.18
CA ASP A 222 27.65 -4.04 -17.45
C ASP A 222 27.02 -3.27 -18.63
N GLU A 223 25.72 -2.98 -18.59
CA GLU A 223 25.02 -2.17 -19.60
C GLU A 223 25.37 -0.67 -19.52
N ASP A 224 25.47 -0.09 -18.31
CA ASP A 224 25.91 1.30 -18.08
C ASP A 224 27.36 1.52 -18.57
N ASP A 225 28.29 0.60 -18.23
CA ASP A 225 29.69 0.67 -18.69
C ASP A 225 29.79 0.51 -20.23
N ALA A 226 28.97 -0.37 -20.83
CA ALA A 226 28.88 -0.52 -22.28
C ALA A 226 28.32 0.73 -22.98
N ALA A 227 27.31 1.38 -22.39
CA ALA A 227 26.77 2.65 -22.88
C ALA A 227 27.79 3.79 -22.78
N ALA A 228 28.58 3.83 -21.70
CA ALA A 228 29.64 4.82 -21.50
C ALA A 228 30.77 4.70 -22.54
N ASP A 229 31.28 3.49 -22.82
CA ASP A 229 32.33 3.31 -23.84
C ASP A 229 31.80 3.53 -25.26
N ALA A 230 30.55 3.14 -25.55
CA ALA A 230 29.89 3.45 -26.81
C ALA A 230 29.76 4.99 -27.04
N GLY A 231 29.43 5.75 -25.99
CA GLY A 231 29.41 7.22 -26.04
C GLY A 231 30.79 7.86 -26.27
N ASN A 232 31.84 7.23 -25.73
CA ASN A 232 33.23 7.69 -25.89
C ASN A 232 33.77 7.52 -27.32
N GLY A 233 33.22 6.56 -28.09
CA GLY A 233 33.63 6.27 -29.48
C GLY A 233 33.44 7.39 -30.51
N GLY A 234 32.72 8.48 -30.17
CA GLY A 234 32.53 9.66 -31.02
C GLY A 234 33.48 10.84 -30.75
N GLY A 235 34.30 10.76 -29.70
CA GLY A 235 35.11 11.87 -29.19
C GLY A 235 36.28 12.26 -30.08
N SER A 236 36.05 13.17 -31.04
CA SER A 236 37.13 13.85 -31.79
C SER A 236 38.15 14.44 -30.82
N THR A 237 39.41 13.99 -30.91
CA THR A 237 40.53 14.47 -30.08
C THR A 237 40.74 15.96 -30.29
N THR A 238 40.08 16.77 -29.46
CA THR A 238 40.34 18.21 -29.36
C THR A 238 41.60 18.35 -28.53
N ASP A 239 42.71 18.23 -29.24
CA ASP A 239 44.07 18.39 -28.73
C ASP A 239 44.20 19.76 -28.04
N PHE A 240 44.07 19.76 -26.71
CA PHE A 240 44.48 20.86 -25.84
C PHE A 240 46.01 20.86 -25.78
N GLY A 241 46.60 21.28 -26.91
CA GLY A 241 47.99 21.03 -27.25
C GLY A 241 48.98 21.47 -26.18
N GLU A 242 49.87 20.54 -25.83
CA GLU A 242 51.11 20.70 -25.06
C GLU A 242 51.10 21.88 -24.07
N GLY A 243 50.37 21.70 -22.96
CA GLY A 243 50.36 22.65 -21.85
C GLY A 243 51.79 22.97 -21.38
N PRO A 244 52.10 24.25 -21.09
CA PRO A 244 53.49 24.70 -20.94
C PRO A 244 54.23 24.00 -19.79
N ASP A 245 55.44 23.53 -20.08
CA ASP A 245 56.36 22.88 -19.13
C ASP A 245 56.44 23.65 -17.80
N PRO A 246 56.11 23.03 -16.65
CA PRO A 246 56.11 23.68 -15.35
C PRO A 246 57.53 23.89 -14.81
N LEU A 247 58.26 24.81 -15.46
CA LEU A 247 59.52 25.43 -15.08
C LEU A 247 60.47 24.52 -14.30
N SER A 248 61.32 23.80 -15.05
CA SER A 248 62.46 23.02 -14.53
C SER A 248 63.44 23.85 -13.66
N ALA A 249 63.08 24.03 -12.38
CA ALA A 249 63.82 24.80 -11.40
C ALA A 249 65.09 24.05 -10.94
N SER A 250 66.14 24.10 -11.78
CA SER A 250 67.46 23.58 -11.44
C SER A 250 68.05 24.37 -10.26
N PRO A 251 68.39 23.72 -9.13
CA PRO A 251 68.94 24.42 -7.97
C PRO A 251 70.39 24.85 -8.26
N VAL A 252 70.63 26.16 -8.34
CA VAL A 252 71.98 26.73 -8.33
C VAL A 252 72.41 26.92 -6.87
N ALA A 253 73.47 26.23 -6.48
CA ALA A 253 74.08 26.36 -5.16
C ALA A 253 75.38 27.16 -5.25
N ASP A 254 75.41 28.33 -4.60
CA ASP A 254 76.58 29.05 -4.06
C ASP A 254 76.06 30.33 -3.35
N ALA A 255 76.72 30.95 -2.35
CA ALA A 255 77.47 30.48 -1.18
C ALA A 255 77.79 31.74 -0.33
N GLU A 256 77.91 31.59 1.00
CA GLU A 256 78.41 32.61 1.96
C GLU A 256 77.55 33.91 2.13
N ALA A 257 77.57 34.64 3.25
CA ALA A 257 78.31 34.50 4.52
C ALA A 257 77.56 35.16 5.71
N GLU A 258 77.87 34.73 6.95
CA GLU A 258 77.84 35.45 8.26
C GLU A 258 76.68 36.45 8.57
N ALA A 259 75.94 36.37 9.70
CA ALA A 259 76.48 36.32 11.07
C ALA A 259 75.39 36.06 12.16
N GLU A 260 75.88 35.62 13.33
CA GLU A 260 75.27 35.36 14.65
C GLU A 260 74.05 36.23 15.12
N SER A 261 73.23 35.85 16.11
CA SER A 261 73.55 35.15 17.38
C SER A 261 72.30 34.66 18.16
N GLY A 262 72.51 33.88 19.24
CA GLY A 262 71.46 33.40 20.18
C GLY A 262 70.93 31.99 19.84
N VAL A 263 71.29 30.87 20.48
CA VAL A 263 71.34 30.53 21.93
C VAL A 263 69.91 30.56 22.55
N GLU A 264 69.37 29.50 23.15
CA GLU A 264 70.01 28.35 23.83
C GLU A 264 69.37 26.98 23.51
N ALA A 265 70.11 25.89 23.74
CA ALA A 265 69.63 24.51 23.63
C ALA A 265 69.86 23.68 24.90
N LYS A 266 68.86 22.88 25.29
CA LYS A 266 68.94 21.58 25.98
C LYS A 266 67.69 20.79 25.54
N SER A 267 67.77 19.56 25.06
CA SER A 267 68.36 18.35 25.65
C SER A 267 67.60 17.91 26.92
N ASN A 268 67.25 16.64 27.11
CA ASN A 268 67.94 15.44 26.60
C ASN A 268 66.97 14.29 26.27
N ALA A 269 67.39 13.38 25.39
CA ALA A 269 66.82 12.04 25.25
C ALA A 269 67.73 11.01 25.93
N SER A 270 67.19 9.88 26.44
CA SER A 270 67.93 8.59 26.52
C SER A 270 67.09 7.43 27.08
N VAL A 271 66.82 6.45 26.20
CA VAL A 271 66.80 4.97 26.38
C VAL A 271 66.66 4.28 27.76
N ALA A 272 65.91 3.15 27.71
CA ALA A 272 66.16 1.84 28.37
C ALA A 272 65.99 1.71 29.91
N GLU A 273 65.65 0.54 30.48
CA GLU A 273 65.10 -0.74 29.97
C GLU A 273 64.45 -1.54 31.13
N GLU A 274 63.74 -2.63 30.81
CA GLU A 274 63.44 -3.81 31.67
C GLU A 274 62.68 -3.64 33.03
N SER A 275 61.52 -4.31 33.19
CA SER A 275 61.44 -5.64 33.87
C SER A 275 60.07 -5.98 34.50
N ALA A 276 59.50 -7.14 34.10
CA ALA A 276 58.40 -7.90 34.75
C ALA A 276 56.99 -7.21 34.83
N ARG A 277 55.87 -7.90 35.11
CA ARG A 277 55.65 -9.29 35.58
C ARG A 277 54.26 -9.87 35.20
N ALA A 278 54.26 -11.10 34.67
CA ALA A 278 53.20 -12.13 34.64
C ALA A 278 51.78 -11.82 34.06
N PRO A 279 51.26 -12.68 33.16
CA PRO A 279 49.82 -12.79 32.87
C PRO A 279 49.11 -13.70 33.90
N GLY A 280 47.78 -13.74 33.84
CA GLY A 280 46.94 -14.64 34.65
C GLY A 280 45.74 -15.15 33.86
N ALA A 281 45.90 -16.27 33.17
CA ALA A 281 44.82 -17.12 32.68
C ALA A 281 45.06 -18.52 33.24
N ASP A 282 44.01 -19.24 33.60
CA ASP A 282 44.07 -20.67 33.87
C ASP A 282 42.79 -21.34 33.37
N SER A 283 42.93 -22.54 32.83
CA SER A 283 41.87 -23.33 32.20
C SER A 283 42.35 -24.77 32.06
N ALA A 284 41.63 -25.69 32.71
CA ALA A 284 41.69 -27.13 32.45
C ALA A 284 40.29 -27.72 32.72
N ASP A 285 39.57 -28.42 31.84
CA ASP A 285 39.89 -29.29 30.68
C ASP A 285 40.16 -30.78 30.99
N SER A 286 39.89 -31.63 30.00
CA SER A 286 40.27 -33.04 29.85
C SER A 286 39.50 -34.12 30.65
N ALA A 287 38.33 -34.48 30.10
CA ALA A 287 38.04 -35.76 29.40
C ALA A 287 38.24 -37.18 30.05
N ASP A 288 37.36 -38.08 29.57
CA ASP A 288 37.52 -39.54 29.31
C ASP A 288 37.03 -40.62 30.31
N SER A 289 35.93 -41.29 29.92
CA SER A 289 35.60 -42.74 30.10
C SER A 289 35.57 -43.36 31.53
N PRO A 290 35.42 -44.69 31.70
CA PRO A 290 34.14 -45.41 31.53
C PRO A 290 33.73 -46.33 32.71
N GLU A 291 32.64 -47.09 32.52
CA GLU A 291 32.13 -48.23 33.32
C GLU A 291 31.54 -47.93 34.73
N GLY A 292 30.71 -48.86 35.23
CA GLY A 292 29.97 -48.74 36.50
C GLY A 292 30.02 -50.04 37.33
N PRO A 293 29.11 -50.23 38.29
CA PRO A 293 28.59 -51.58 38.52
C PRO A 293 27.08 -51.68 38.86
N VAL A 294 26.59 -52.92 38.74
CA VAL A 294 25.21 -53.41 38.86
C VAL A 294 24.58 -53.37 40.27
N VAL A 295 23.24 -53.24 40.33
CA VAL A 295 22.23 -54.27 40.76
C VAL A 295 20.81 -53.77 40.38
N ASP A 296 20.04 -54.49 39.55
CA ASP A 296 19.07 -55.58 39.87
C ASP A 296 17.73 -55.05 40.45
N ASP A 297 16.51 -55.44 40.00
CA ASP A 297 16.06 -56.65 39.28
C ASP A 297 14.76 -56.42 38.44
N SER A 298 14.59 -57.20 37.34
CA SER A 298 13.35 -57.63 36.62
C SER A 298 12.30 -56.63 36.05
N ALA A 299 11.68 -56.87 34.88
CA ALA A 299 11.89 -57.86 33.81
C ALA A 299 11.10 -57.52 32.50
N ASP A 300 11.59 -58.01 31.34
CA ASP A 300 10.92 -58.37 30.05
C ASP A 300 9.95 -57.39 29.34
N ALA A 301 9.81 -57.33 27.99
CA ALA A 301 10.59 -57.85 26.85
C ALA A 301 10.13 -57.16 25.52
N ASP A 302 10.73 -57.52 24.37
CA ASP A 302 10.56 -56.90 23.04
C ASP A 302 9.14 -56.93 22.41
N PRO A 303 8.83 -56.02 21.46
CA PRO A 303 7.54 -55.94 20.78
C PRO A 303 7.48 -56.75 19.47
N LEU A 304 6.29 -57.29 19.15
CA LEU A 304 5.88 -57.67 17.79
C LEU A 304 4.41 -57.29 17.56
N ALA A 305 4.03 -57.20 16.28
CA ALA A 305 2.68 -56.86 15.86
C ALA A 305 1.69 -58.03 16.04
N ASP A 306 0.40 -57.70 16.18
CA ASP A 306 -0.64 -58.28 15.31
C ASP A 306 -1.87 -57.36 15.25
N ASP A 307 -2.83 -57.70 14.37
CA ASP A 307 -3.97 -56.86 13.96
C ASP A 307 -5.26 -57.11 14.82
N PRO A 308 -6.55 -57.04 14.37
CA PRO A 308 -7.52 -56.20 15.08
C PRO A 308 -8.69 -56.95 15.75
N LEU A 309 -9.41 -56.23 16.62
CA LEU A 309 -10.77 -56.55 17.07
C LEU A 309 -11.63 -55.27 16.88
N ALA A 310 -12.71 -55.20 16.11
CA ALA A 310 -13.75 -56.16 15.70
C ALA A 310 -14.83 -56.44 16.75
N ASP A 311 -16.04 -56.75 16.26
CA ASP A 311 -17.33 -57.01 16.93
C ASP A 311 -17.99 -55.80 17.65
N ASP A 312 -19.28 -55.49 17.45
CA ASP A 312 -20.27 -56.01 16.47
C ASP A 312 -21.46 -55.03 16.30
N PRO A 313 -21.95 -54.75 15.06
CA PRO A 313 -23.19 -54.00 14.81
C PRO A 313 -24.42 -54.90 14.56
N LEU A 314 -25.60 -54.46 15.00
CA LEU A 314 -26.91 -55.00 14.58
C LEU A 314 -27.42 -54.18 13.36
N ALA A 315 -27.89 -54.72 12.23
CA ALA A 315 -28.88 -55.79 11.97
C ALA A 315 -30.30 -55.39 12.44
N ASP A 316 -31.43 -55.54 11.71
CA ASP A 316 -31.84 -56.13 10.42
C ASP A 316 -33.25 -55.51 10.08
N ASP A 317 -33.95 -55.54 8.92
CA ASP A 317 -33.90 -55.96 7.49
C ASP A 317 -35.23 -55.36 6.86
N PRO A 318 -35.86 -55.73 5.71
CA PRO A 318 -35.45 -56.06 4.33
C PRO A 318 -35.97 -55.08 3.24
N ILE A 319 -35.58 -55.35 1.98
CA ILE A 319 -36.18 -54.81 0.73
C ILE A 319 -37.11 -55.86 0.08
N ALA A 320 -38.26 -55.47 -0.49
CA ALA A 320 -39.07 -56.36 -1.36
C ALA A 320 -39.96 -55.64 -2.43
N ASP A 321 -39.58 -55.82 -3.70
CA ASP A 321 -40.36 -55.85 -4.97
C ASP A 321 -41.43 -54.78 -5.37
N PRO A 322 -41.39 -54.26 -6.62
CA PRO A 322 -42.47 -53.48 -7.24
C PRO A 322 -43.40 -54.32 -8.13
N LYS A 323 -44.69 -53.95 -8.27
CA LYS A 323 -45.60 -54.50 -9.31
C LYS A 323 -46.51 -53.47 -9.96
N SER A 324 -46.72 -53.65 -11.26
CA SER A 324 -47.61 -52.86 -12.12
C SER A 324 -49.08 -53.29 -11.96
N GLY A 325 -49.99 -52.32 -12.07
CA GLY A 325 -51.45 -52.49 -12.14
C GLY A 325 -52.06 -51.30 -12.86
N SER A 326 -53.11 -51.52 -13.66
CA SER A 326 -53.66 -50.53 -14.60
C SER A 326 -55.17 -50.32 -14.41
N ALA A 327 -55.68 -49.26 -15.05
CA ALA A 327 -57.09 -48.87 -15.21
C ALA A 327 -57.84 -48.34 -13.97
N ALA A 328 -58.95 -47.59 -14.11
CA ALA A 328 -59.36 -46.57 -15.10
C ALA A 328 -60.77 -46.07 -14.73
N ASP A 329 -60.97 -44.77 -14.58
CA ASP A 329 -62.22 -44.00 -14.69
C ASP A 329 -61.78 -42.51 -14.55
N ALA A 330 -62.04 -41.55 -15.44
CA ALA A 330 -63.30 -41.13 -16.09
C ALA A 330 -64.33 -40.64 -15.04
N ASP A 331 -64.94 -39.46 -15.09
CA ASP A 331 -64.93 -38.26 -15.96
C ASP A 331 -65.70 -37.19 -15.12
N PRO A 332 -66.39 -36.13 -15.63
CA PRO A 332 -65.91 -34.77 -15.39
C PRO A 332 -66.95 -33.81 -14.74
N ALA A 333 -66.75 -32.51 -15.00
CA ALA A 333 -67.62 -31.36 -14.76
C ALA A 333 -67.55 -30.74 -13.34
N ALA A 334 -67.72 -29.42 -13.17
CA ALA A 334 -68.05 -28.36 -14.14
C ALA A 334 -67.34 -27.03 -13.83
N ASP A 335 -67.02 -26.28 -14.89
CA ASP A 335 -66.98 -24.80 -14.91
C ASP A 335 -68.42 -24.33 -15.24
N PRO A 336 -68.94 -23.22 -14.67
CA PRO A 336 -68.75 -21.94 -15.36
C PRO A 336 -68.63 -20.68 -14.46
N GLU A 337 -67.74 -19.78 -14.89
CA GLU A 337 -67.91 -18.32 -15.09
C GLU A 337 -68.58 -17.38 -14.04
N ALA A 338 -68.02 -16.17 -14.02
CA ALA A 338 -68.65 -14.87 -13.76
C ALA A 338 -69.11 -14.50 -12.33
N ASP A 339 -68.52 -13.40 -11.82
CA ASP A 339 -69.26 -12.13 -11.86
C ASP A 339 -68.32 -10.96 -12.26
N SER A 340 -68.86 -9.77 -12.45
CA SER A 340 -68.17 -8.57 -12.93
C SER A 340 -68.54 -7.31 -12.14
N THR A 341 -67.83 -6.22 -12.45
CA THR A 341 -68.17 -4.81 -12.18
C THR A 341 -67.86 -4.24 -10.79
N ALA A 342 -67.23 -3.05 -10.83
CA ALA A 342 -67.38 -1.89 -9.92
C ALA A 342 -67.02 -2.07 -8.42
N GLU A 343 -66.49 -1.05 -7.72
CA GLU A 343 -66.64 0.39 -7.95
C GLU A 343 -65.33 1.19 -7.72
N VAL A 344 -65.43 2.51 -7.61
CA VAL A 344 -64.31 3.46 -7.49
C VAL A 344 -64.07 3.83 -6.03
N ASP A 345 -62.81 3.97 -5.61
CA ASP A 345 -62.45 4.96 -4.60
C ASP A 345 -61.11 5.65 -4.93
N GLN A 346 -60.99 6.92 -4.51
CA GLN A 346 -59.79 7.75 -4.53
C GLN A 346 -59.63 8.38 -3.15
N THR A 347 -58.77 7.84 -2.27
CA THR A 347 -58.11 8.58 -1.17
C THR A 347 -57.05 7.72 -0.46
N ALA A 348 -56.29 8.35 0.46
CA ALA A 348 -55.15 7.81 1.21
C ALA A 348 -53.93 7.43 0.33
N ARG A 349 -52.70 7.92 0.57
CA ARG A 349 -52.13 8.72 1.68
C ARG A 349 -52.29 8.12 3.08
N SER A 350 -51.29 7.32 3.44
CA SER A 350 -50.70 7.23 4.79
C SER A 350 -49.22 6.94 4.51
N GLU A 351 -48.21 7.72 4.93
CA GLU A 351 -47.98 8.37 6.23
C GLU A 351 -47.94 7.34 7.36
N VAL A 352 -46.72 6.97 7.76
CA VAL A 352 -46.44 6.32 9.04
C VAL A 352 -45.62 7.32 9.84
N ASP A 353 -46.31 8.07 10.70
CA ASP A 353 -45.74 9.07 11.59
C ASP A 353 -44.96 8.41 12.74
N PHE A 354 -43.80 8.97 13.07
CA PHE A 354 -43.17 8.87 14.40
C PHE A 354 -42.44 10.18 14.72
N PRO A 355 -42.46 10.64 15.99
CA PRO A 355 -42.71 12.05 16.25
C PRO A 355 -41.46 12.94 16.25
N SER A 356 -41.68 14.19 15.86
CA SER A 356 -40.85 15.34 16.24
C SER A 356 -41.13 15.74 17.69
N ASP A 357 -40.10 15.80 18.52
CA ASP A 357 -40.09 16.61 19.74
C ASP A 357 -38.97 17.65 19.64
N ALA A 358 -39.26 18.89 20.03
CA ALA A 358 -38.44 20.05 19.72
C ALA A 358 -38.60 21.16 20.78
N ALA A 359 -37.85 21.05 21.87
CA ALA A 359 -37.63 22.12 22.83
C ALA A 359 -36.32 21.92 23.61
N GLY A 360 -35.57 23.00 23.87
CA GLY A 360 -34.48 22.98 24.86
C GLY A 360 -33.13 23.50 24.36
N GLU A 361 -33.00 24.81 24.22
CA GLU A 361 -31.68 25.46 24.34
C GLU A 361 -31.17 25.30 25.77
N THR A 362 -29.92 24.87 25.96
CA THR A 362 -29.09 25.32 27.09
C THR A 362 -27.67 25.61 26.62
N THR A 363 -27.13 26.74 27.08
CA THR A 363 -25.78 27.22 26.75
C THR A 363 -24.70 26.47 27.54
N ALA A 364 -23.57 26.18 26.88
CA ALA A 364 -22.39 25.65 27.56
C ALA A 364 -21.77 26.69 28.50
N ALA A 365 -21.95 26.49 29.81
CA ALA A 365 -21.30 27.22 30.89
C ALA A 365 -21.11 26.28 32.09
N GLU A 366 -20.29 26.70 33.07
CA GLU A 366 -20.11 26.07 34.38
C GLU A 366 -19.40 24.69 34.41
N ILE A 367 -18.08 24.72 34.22
CA ILE A 367 -17.14 23.88 34.99
C ILE A 367 -16.04 24.75 35.62
N ALA A 368 -16.40 25.49 36.67
CA ALA A 368 -15.46 26.26 37.49
C ALA A 368 -16.04 26.55 38.89
N ALA A 369 -15.44 25.99 39.95
CA ALA A 369 -15.22 26.64 41.27
C ALA A 369 -14.86 25.64 42.40
N THR A 370 -13.56 25.35 42.56
CA THR A 370 -12.85 25.16 43.86
C THR A 370 -11.34 25.06 43.56
N GLU A 371 -10.42 25.70 44.29
CA GLU A 371 -10.55 26.57 45.47
C GLU A 371 -9.46 27.68 45.45
N THR A 372 -9.60 28.72 46.28
CA THR A 372 -8.79 29.96 46.25
C THR A 372 -7.76 30.01 47.37
N THR A 373 -6.53 30.47 47.10
CA THR A 373 -5.56 31.19 48.00
C THR A 373 -4.15 31.14 47.36
N GLU A 374 -3.21 32.08 47.59
CA GLU A 374 -3.27 33.50 47.98
C GLU A 374 -1.99 34.20 47.47
N THR A 375 -2.03 35.50 47.22
CA THR A 375 -0.87 36.28 46.71
C THR A 375 0.22 36.45 47.77
N THR A 376 1.49 36.38 47.38
CA THR A 376 2.61 36.96 48.16
C THR A 376 3.60 37.64 47.23
N GLU A 377 3.86 38.93 47.45
CA GLU A 377 4.95 39.66 46.81
C GLU A 377 6.28 39.35 47.50
N THR A 378 7.40 39.22 46.77
CA THR A 378 8.55 40.14 46.90
C THR A 378 9.68 39.87 45.90
N THR A 379 10.32 40.98 45.51
CA THR A 379 11.70 41.15 45.02
C THR A 379 12.74 40.21 45.67
N ASP A 380 13.90 39.90 45.10
CA ASP A 380 14.83 40.79 44.39
C ASP A 380 16.04 40.05 43.75
N THR A 381 16.80 40.75 42.89
CA THR A 381 18.25 40.60 42.56
C THR A 381 18.85 39.24 42.13
N ALA A 382 19.72 39.31 41.11
CA ALA A 382 20.44 38.19 40.48
C ALA A 382 21.69 37.70 41.24
N ASP A 383 22.13 36.48 40.90
CA ASP A 383 23.52 36.22 40.46
C ASP A 383 23.56 34.98 39.52
N PRO A 384 24.41 34.89 38.47
CA PRO A 384 24.42 33.77 37.53
C PRO A 384 25.63 32.85 37.70
N ALA A 385 25.41 31.56 37.95
CA ALA A 385 26.47 30.55 37.92
C ALA A 385 25.93 29.13 37.64
N ASP A 386 25.88 28.76 36.36
CA ASP A 386 26.48 27.51 35.89
C ASP A 386 26.70 27.65 34.37
N ALA A 387 27.96 27.75 33.98
CA ALA A 387 28.38 27.82 32.59
C ALA A 387 29.09 26.52 32.25
N ASP A 388 28.61 25.78 31.25
CA ASP A 388 29.37 24.64 30.73
C ASP A 388 29.31 24.49 29.19
N ALA A 389 30.51 24.38 28.63
CA ALA A 389 30.85 23.61 27.44
C ALA A 389 30.25 23.90 26.03
N PHE A 390 30.03 25.15 25.59
CA PHE A 390 29.94 25.43 24.12
C PHE A 390 30.61 26.72 23.57
N ASP A 391 31.35 27.47 24.40
CA ASP A 391 32.09 28.69 23.99
C ASP A 391 33.37 28.37 23.18
N GLY A 392 33.19 27.88 21.96
CA GLY A 392 34.29 27.50 21.07
C GLY A 392 33.90 27.01 19.67
N SER A 393 32.60 27.03 19.32
CA SER A 393 32.13 26.69 17.98
C SER A 393 32.01 27.93 17.08
N PRO A 394 32.52 27.91 15.83
CA PRO A 394 32.33 28.99 14.86
C PRO A 394 30.93 28.94 14.20
N PHE A 395 29.98 28.23 14.80
CA PHE A 395 28.60 28.14 14.34
C PHE A 395 27.82 29.33 14.87
N GLU A 396 27.74 30.38 14.05
CA GLU A 396 26.82 31.49 14.23
C GLU A 396 25.39 30.97 14.11
N SER A 397 24.82 30.54 15.24
CA SER A 397 23.40 30.20 15.35
C SER A 397 22.59 31.40 14.90
N ALA A 398 21.95 31.31 13.73
CA ALA A 398 21.07 32.33 13.20
C ALA A 398 19.88 32.50 14.16
N GLY A 399 20.01 33.44 15.08
CA GLY A 399 19.01 33.76 16.09
C GLY A 399 17.82 34.44 15.43
N VAL A 400 16.88 33.65 14.91
CA VAL A 400 15.56 34.15 14.54
C VAL A 400 14.88 34.56 15.84
N GLU A 401 14.87 35.86 16.12
CA GLU A 401 14.35 36.39 17.38
C GLU A 401 12.85 36.06 17.47
N GLY A 402 12.41 35.51 18.60
CA GLY A 402 11.05 34.96 18.74
C GLY A 402 9.92 36.00 18.54
N GLU A 403 10.26 37.28 18.52
CA GLU A 403 9.37 38.41 18.27
C GLU A 403 9.04 38.57 16.77
N ASP A 404 9.97 38.23 15.87
CA ASP A 404 9.71 38.17 14.41
C ASP A 404 8.72 37.04 14.09
N LEU A 405 8.98 35.83 14.61
CA LEU A 405 8.09 34.66 14.45
C LEU A 405 6.69 34.89 15.04
N ALA A 406 6.60 35.62 16.17
CA ALA A 406 5.31 36.01 16.75
C ALA A 406 4.56 37.02 15.86
N THR A 407 5.28 37.90 15.18
CA THR A 407 4.71 38.90 14.25
C THR A 407 4.22 38.24 12.96
N GLU A 408 5.06 37.41 12.32
CA GLU A 408 4.68 36.62 11.14
C GLU A 408 3.46 35.73 11.40
N MET A 409 3.42 35.06 12.56
CA MET A 409 2.29 34.22 12.97
C MET A 409 0.99 35.03 13.19
N ALA A 410 1.08 36.31 13.59
CA ALA A 410 -0.07 37.21 13.66
C ALA A 410 -0.56 37.65 12.26
N GLU A 411 0.36 37.92 11.33
CA GLU A 411 0.01 38.27 9.94
C GLU A 411 -0.62 37.10 9.17
N LEU A 412 -0.09 35.87 9.32
CA LEU A 412 -0.73 34.68 8.75
C LEU A 412 -2.12 34.45 9.34
N ARG A 413 -2.31 34.58 10.66
CA ARG A 413 -3.64 34.47 11.29
C ARG A 413 -4.62 35.50 10.74
N HIS A 414 -4.21 36.76 10.59
CA HIS A 414 -5.06 37.78 10.01
C HIS A 414 -5.41 37.49 8.53
N THR A 415 -4.48 36.92 7.79
CA THR A 415 -4.70 36.48 6.39
C THR A 415 -5.70 35.33 6.30
N VAL A 416 -5.61 34.34 7.19
CA VAL A 416 -6.57 33.23 7.27
C VAL A 416 -7.98 33.71 7.63
N GLU A 417 -8.11 34.66 8.56
CA GLU A 417 -9.40 35.27 8.91
C GLU A 417 -10.06 35.95 7.69
N GLN A 418 -9.30 36.76 6.94
CA GLN A 418 -9.78 37.40 5.71
C GLN A 418 -10.17 36.38 4.61
N GLN A 419 -9.51 35.22 4.57
CA GLN A 419 -9.86 34.13 3.67
C GLN A 419 -11.16 33.44 4.10
N SER A 420 -11.38 33.20 5.39
CA SER A 420 -12.65 32.67 5.92
C SER A 420 -13.80 33.61 5.60
N GLU A 421 -13.70 34.90 5.95
CA GLU A 421 -14.73 35.91 5.63
C GLU A 421 -15.06 35.95 4.12
N ARG A 422 -14.08 35.66 3.25
CA ARG A 422 -14.26 35.62 1.81
C ARG A 422 -15.00 34.35 1.37
N LEU A 423 -14.67 33.20 1.94
CA LEU A 423 -15.38 31.94 1.70
C LEU A 423 -16.83 32.04 2.16
N ASP A 424 -17.11 32.59 3.35
CA ASP A 424 -18.47 32.79 3.87
C ASP A 424 -19.32 33.67 2.93
N ARG A 425 -18.74 34.75 2.39
CA ARG A 425 -19.38 35.59 1.37
C ARG A 425 -19.61 34.88 0.04
N GLN A 426 -18.73 33.95 -0.34
CA GLN A 426 -18.93 33.13 -1.54
C GLN A 426 -20.03 32.09 -1.34
N SER A 427 -20.08 31.43 -0.18
CA SER A 427 -21.15 30.50 0.21
C SER A 427 -22.52 31.18 0.20
N ALA A 428 -22.67 32.33 0.85
CA ALA A 428 -23.92 33.09 0.86
C ALA A 428 -24.38 33.53 -0.54
N LEU A 429 -23.43 33.86 -1.43
CA LEU A 429 -23.72 34.21 -2.83
C LEU A 429 -24.17 32.97 -3.63
N ILE A 430 -23.55 31.80 -3.39
CA ILE A 430 -23.96 30.52 -3.99
C ILE A 430 -25.36 30.13 -3.53
N GLU A 431 -25.69 30.26 -2.23
CA GLU A 431 -27.04 30.02 -1.73
C GLU A 431 -28.09 30.96 -2.37
N GLN A 432 -27.78 32.25 -2.54
CA GLN A 432 -28.66 33.18 -3.25
C GLN A 432 -28.88 32.74 -4.71
N LEU A 433 -27.82 32.36 -5.44
CA LEU A 433 -27.95 31.89 -6.82
C LEU A 433 -28.77 30.59 -6.92
N ILE A 434 -28.63 29.67 -5.95
CA ILE A 434 -29.42 28.44 -5.88
C ILE A 434 -30.90 28.76 -5.66
N GLU A 435 -31.24 29.68 -4.75
CA GLU A 435 -32.64 30.07 -4.49
C GLU A 435 -33.24 30.89 -5.67
N GLU A 436 -32.46 31.73 -6.35
CA GLU A 436 -32.92 32.39 -7.59
C GLU A 436 -33.17 31.37 -8.72
N LEU A 437 -32.28 30.40 -8.92
CA LEU A 437 -32.49 29.30 -9.88
C LEU A 437 -33.67 28.40 -9.51
N ARG A 438 -33.92 28.19 -8.21
CA ARG A 438 -35.06 27.42 -7.69
C ARG A 438 -36.39 28.14 -7.86
N ARG A 439 -36.39 29.47 -7.83
CA ARG A 439 -37.57 30.34 -8.00
C ARG A 439 -37.84 30.72 -9.46
N GLY A 440 -36.86 30.53 -10.34
CA GLY A 440 -36.96 30.72 -11.80
C GLY A 440 -37.44 29.50 -12.59
N ARG A 441 -37.93 28.45 -11.92
CA ARG A 441 -38.41 27.18 -12.51
C ARG A 441 -39.80 26.83 -11.98
#